data_AF-A0A8C4RFV3-F1
#
_entry.id   AF-A0A8C4RFV3-F1
#
_cell.length_a   1.000
_cell.length_b   1.000
_cell.length_c   1.000
_cell.angle_alpha   90.00
_cell.angle_beta   90.00
_cell.angle_gamma   90.00
#
_symmetry.space_group_name_H-M   'P 1'
#
loop_
_entity.id
_entity.type
_entity.pdbx_description
1 polymer ?
#
loop_
_entity_poly.entity_id
_entity_poly.type
_entity_poly.pdbx_seq_one_letter_code
_entity_poly.pdbx_strand_id
1 'polypeptide(L)' 'MEANKLERFCDQRKGNGLRSTSVIKPGELLYRAEPFACIVSKKGRGAVCEGCFFRTPWERAQLSVLPFINV' A
#
# COMPACT_ATOMS: atom_id res chain seq x y z
N MET A 1 5.27 -8.02 19.14
CA MET A 1 5.66 -6.68 18.63
C MET A 1 6.92 -6.88 17.82
N GLU A 2 6.88 -6.56 16.52
CA GLU A 2 8.06 -6.61 15.65
C GLU A 2 9.19 -5.77 16.29
N ALA A 3 10.42 -6.27 16.30
CA ALA A 3 11.55 -5.48 16.77
C ALA A 3 11.77 -4.30 15.82
N ASN A 4 11.62 -3.07 16.30
CA ASN A 4 11.86 -1.86 15.50
C ASN A 4 13.36 -1.72 15.19
N LYS A 5 13.78 -2.31 14.08
CA LYS A 5 15.13 -2.16 13.50
C LYS A 5 15.32 -0.83 12.76
N LEU A 6 14.32 0.05 12.83
CA LEU A 6 14.26 1.34 12.17
C LEU A 6 13.92 2.42 13.20
N GLU A 7 14.53 3.58 13.05
CA GLU A 7 14.19 4.77 13.83
C GLU A 7 14.11 6.00 12.94
N ARG A 8 13.27 6.96 13.34
CA ARG A 8 13.23 8.29 12.73
C ARG A 8 14.49 9.06 13.14
N PHE A 9 15.11 9.75 12.19
CA PHE A 9 16.21 10.67 12.47
C PHE A 9 16.02 11.99 11.70
N CYS A 10 16.70 13.05 12.12
CA CYS A 10 16.71 14.33 11.41
C CYS A 10 17.97 14.43 10.57
N ASP A 11 17.81 14.54 9.25
CA ASP A 11 18.87 14.83 8.28
C ASP A 11 18.99 16.34 8.07
N GLN A 12 20.22 16.84 8.06
CA GLN A 12 20.51 18.28 8.00
C GLN A 12 20.09 18.95 6.68
N ARG A 13 19.93 18.18 5.59
CA ARG A 13 19.62 18.72 4.26
C ARG A 13 18.30 18.21 3.69
N LYS A 14 17.73 17.14 4.26
CA LYS A 14 16.56 16.44 3.71
C LYS A 14 15.36 16.40 4.67
N GLY A 15 15.49 16.92 5.90
CA GLY A 15 14.43 16.87 6.91
C GLY A 15 14.39 15.52 7.62
N ASN A 16 13.21 14.99 7.91
CA ASN A 16 13.11 13.69 8.59
C ASN A 16 13.46 12.52 7.66
N GLY A 17 14.22 11.56 8.16
CA GLY A 17 14.54 10.30 7.50
C GLY A 17 14.29 9.09 8.39
N LEU A 18 14.45 7.91 7.80
CA LEU A 18 14.40 6.63 8.48
C LEU A 18 15.77 5.96 8.35
N ARG A 19 16.36 5.52 9.46
CA ARG A 19 17.65 4.81 9.47
C ARG A 19 17.54 3.51 10.23
N SER A 20 18.42 2.56 9.93
CA SER A 20 18.47 1.30 10.66
C SER A 20 19.23 1.42 11.97
N THR A 21 18.76 0.69 12.99
CA THR A 21 19.41 0.53 14.30
C THR A 21 20.22 -0.77 14.41
N SER A 22 20.22 -1.62 13.38
CA SER A 22 20.93 -2.92 13.36
C SER A 22 21.32 -3.33 11.94
N VAL A 23 22.05 -4.45 11.78
CA VAL A 23 22.40 -4.98 10.45
C VAL A 23 21.16 -5.56 9.77
N ILE A 24 20.95 -5.18 8.51
CA ILE A 24 19.86 -5.65 7.64
C ILE A 24 20.40 -6.63 6.61
N LYS A 25 19.74 -7.78 6.44
CA LYS A 25 20.08 -8.74 5.38
C LYS A 25 19.28 -8.47 4.09
N PRO A 26 19.82 -8.83 2.90
CA PRO A 26 19.04 -8.75 1.66
C PRO A 26 17.74 -9.56 1.75
N GLY A 27 16.63 -8.94 1.34
CA GLY A 27 15.29 -9.56 1.38
C GLY A 27 14.58 -9.52 2.74
N GLU A 28 15.20 -8.95 3.77
CA GLU A 28 14.58 -8.82 5.09
C GLU A 28 13.41 -7.82 5.09
N LEU A 29 12.27 -8.22 5.66
CA LEU A 29 11.10 -7.34 5.83
C LEU A 29 11.38 -6.34 6.94
N LEU A 30 11.50 -5.05 6.59
CA LEU A 30 11.81 -3.98 7.53
C LEU A 30 10.57 -3.34 8.16
N TYR A 31 9.51 -3.19 7.38
CA TYR A 31 8.27 -2.56 7.80
C TYR A 31 7.12 -2.98 6.89
N ARG A 32 5.91 -3.07 7.45
CA ARG A 32 4.66 -3.23 6.71
C ARG A 32 3.62 -2.29 7.33
N ALA A 33 2.84 -1.64 6.48
CA ALA A 33 1.69 -0.87 6.89
C ALA A 33 0.55 -1.03 5.90
N GLU A 34 -0.67 -0.91 6.41
CA GLU A 34 -1.83 -0.65 5.59
C GLU A 34 -1.86 0.84 5.24
N PRO A 35 -2.32 1.20 4.03
CA PRO A 35 -2.48 2.59 3.67
C PRO A 35 -3.50 3.25 4.59
N PHE A 36 -3.23 4.48 5.03
CA PHE A 36 -4.20 5.26 5.81
C PHE A 36 -5.51 5.47 5.03
N ALA A 37 -5.38 5.77 3.75
CA ALA A 37 -6.46 5.78 2.77
C ALA A 37 -5.86 5.53 1.39
N CYS A 38 -6.61 4.90 0.48
CA CYS A 38 -6.17 4.65 -0.89
C CYS A 38 -7.35 4.62 -1.87
N ILE A 39 -7.06 4.92 -3.14
CA ILE A 39 -8.02 4.83 -4.26
C ILE A 39 -7.27 4.39 -5.51
N VAL A 40 -7.96 3.70 -6.42
CA VAL A 40 -7.41 3.32 -7.73
C VAL A 40 -7.15 4.57 -8.58
N SER A 41 -5.98 4.60 -9.23
CA SER A 41 -5.62 5.68 -10.16
C SER A 41 -6.59 5.77 -11.34
N LYS A 42 -6.69 6.94 -11.98
CA LYS A 42 -7.59 7.14 -13.12
C LYS A 42 -7.39 6.09 -14.23
N LYS A 43 -6.15 5.69 -14.51
CA LYS A 43 -5.81 4.68 -15.53
C LYS A 43 -6.13 3.25 -15.11
N GLY A 44 -6.20 2.98 -13.80
CA GLY A 44 -6.49 1.64 -13.27
C GLY A 44 -7.97 1.34 -13.13
N ARG A 45 -8.84 2.34 -13.17
CA ARG A 45 -10.30 2.15 -13.02
C ARG A 45 -10.83 1.22 -14.10
N GLY A 46 -11.63 0.23 -13.69
CA GLY A 46 -12.17 -0.81 -14.58
C GLY A 46 -11.20 -1.97 -14.89
N ALA A 47 -9.89 -1.81 -14.65
CA ALA A 47 -8.88 -2.85 -14.87
C ALA A 47 -8.47 -3.58 -13.58
N VAL A 48 -8.71 -2.98 -12.42
CA VAL A 48 -8.44 -3.57 -11.10
C VAL A 48 -9.64 -3.37 -10.16
N CYS A 49 -9.76 -4.22 -9.16
CA CYS A 49 -10.75 -4.05 -8.10
C CYS A 49 -10.39 -2.86 -7.19
N GLU A 50 -11.36 -2.02 -6.84
CA GLU A 50 -11.12 -0.86 -5.98
C GLU A 50 -10.81 -1.19 -4.52
N GLY A 51 -11.25 -2.35 -4.03
CA GLY A 51 -11.01 -2.77 -2.64
C GLY A 51 -9.66 -3.50 -2.48
N CYS A 52 -9.38 -4.49 -3.33
CA CYS A 52 -8.22 -5.36 -3.16
C CYS A 52 -7.05 -5.05 -4.10
N PHE A 53 -7.22 -4.12 -5.05
CA PHE A 53 -6.20 -3.68 -6.02
C PHE A 53 -5.64 -4.80 -6.94
N PHE A 54 -6.23 -6.00 -6.90
CA PHE A 54 -5.90 -7.07 -7.83
C PHE A 54 -6.51 -6.79 -9.21
N ARG A 55 -5.78 -7.21 -10.26
CA ARG A 55 -6.31 -7.22 -11.63
C ARG A 55 -7.50 -8.17 -11.67
N THR A 56 -8.64 -7.66 -12.11
CA THR A 56 -9.83 -8.49 -12.29
C THR A 56 -9.62 -9.41 -13.50
N PRO A 57 -9.88 -10.73 -13.38
CA PRO A 57 -10.09 -11.56 -14.55
C PRO A 57 -11.31 -11.01 -15.30
N TRP A 58 -11.22 -10.93 -16.63
CA TRP A 58 -12.26 -10.48 -17.57
C TRP A 58 -13.71 -10.90 -17.25
N GLU A 59 -13.95 -12.06 -16.63
CA GLU A 59 -15.28 -12.58 -16.29
C GLU A 59 -15.97 -11.87 -15.12
N ARG A 60 -15.22 -11.17 -14.24
CA ARG A 60 -15.80 -10.45 -13.08
C ARG A 60 -15.83 -8.93 -13.24
N ALA A 61 -15.27 -8.40 -14.33
CA ALA A 61 -15.25 -6.95 -14.59
C ALA A 61 -16.67 -6.36 -14.75
N GLN A 62 -17.68 -7.20 -15.06
CA GLN A 62 -19.06 -6.77 -15.25
C GLN A 62 -19.90 -6.70 -13.97
N LEU A 63 -19.43 -7.26 -12.84
CA LEU A 63 -20.18 -7.28 -11.57
C LEU A 63 -19.80 -6.15 -10.60
N SER A 64 -18.72 -5.41 -10.85
CA SER A 64 -18.29 -4.29 -9.99
C SER A 64 -18.84 -2.92 -10.40
N VAL A 65 -19.76 -2.86 -11.36
CA VAL A 65 -20.45 -1.62 -11.78
C VAL A 65 -21.94 -1.60 -11.42
N LEU A 66 -22.44 -2.60 -10.69
CA LEU A 66 -23.78 -2.49 -10.12
C LEU A 66 -23.72 -1.46 -8.98
N PRO A 67 -24.43 -0.32 -9.10
CA PRO A 67 -24.44 0.68 -8.07
C PRO A 67 -25.10 0.09 -6.82
N PHE A 68 -24.62 0.50 -5.66
CA PHE A 68 -25.44 0.54 -4.45
C PHE A 68 -26.73 1.34 -4.76
N ILE A 69 -27.78 0.65 -5.18
CA ILE A 69 -29.17 1.11 -5.08
C ILE A 69 -29.96 -0.08 -4.54
N ASN A 70 -30.07 -0.10 -3.21
CA ASN A 70 -31.19 -0.65 -2.44
C ASN A 70 -30.81 -0.51 -0.96
N VAL A 71 -31.12 0.63 -0.34
CA VAL A 71 -32.24 0.86 0.60
C VAL A 71 -32.42 2.37 0.71
#